data_AF-A0A4U0NS41-F1
#
_entry.id   AF-A0A4U0NS41-F1
#
_cell.length_a   1.000
_cell.length_b   1.000
_cell.length_c   1.000
_cell.angle_alpha   90.00
_cell.angle_beta   90.00
_cell.angle_gamma   90.00
#
_symmetry.space_group_name_H-M   'P 1'
#
loop_
_entity.id
_entity.type
_entity.pdbx_description
1 polymer ?
#
loop_
_entity_poly.entity_id
_entity_poly.type
_entity_poly.pdbx_seq_one_letter_code
_entity_poly.pdbx_strand_id
1 'polypeptide(L)'
;MDLDDVLVGHWSSVPFSYGVMEASELGFLPDGQGWSVWFNFDSLCVTRLSWRCPEPGVVELHAKWVVEEASSEDDGFPAFGSTASVRQVDEVTRHHYTVGPAIPMPGEEAVPSVAFEEDVEFCHRFARGAKDIRIEEDPTHLVVPYESLS
;
A
#
# COMPACT_ATOMS: atom_id res chain seq x y z
N MET A 1 6.84 -9.93 -18.50
CA MET A 1 6.28 -9.63 -17.16
C MET A 1 5.47 -8.41 -17.41
N ASP A 2 4.15 -8.55 -17.40
CA ASP A 2 3.29 -7.46 -17.79
C ASP A 2 2.85 -6.77 -16.51
N LEU A 3 3.12 -5.47 -16.44
CA LEU A 3 2.55 -4.58 -15.45
C LEU A 3 1.32 -3.96 -16.07
N ASP A 4 0.27 -3.74 -15.28
CA ASP A 4 -0.82 -2.90 -15.72
C ASP A 4 -0.54 -1.46 -15.30
N ASP A 5 -0.27 -0.58 -16.27
CA ASP A 5 -0.02 0.85 -16.07
C ASP A 5 -1.17 1.54 -15.32
N VAL A 6 -2.39 0.95 -15.36
CA VAL A 6 -3.52 1.46 -14.59
C VAL A 6 -3.28 1.36 -13.09
N LEU A 7 -2.45 0.45 -12.60
CA LEU A 7 -2.19 0.31 -11.16
C LEU A 7 -1.08 1.23 -10.67
N VAL A 8 -0.18 1.67 -11.56
CA VAL A 8 0.96 2.54 -11.20
C VAL A 8 0.49 3.81 -10.51
N GLY A 9 1.13 4.16 -9.39
CA GLY A 9 0.80 5.32 -8.56
C GLY A 9 0.39 4.95 -7.13
N HIS A 10 -0.04 5.98 -6.40
CA HIS A 10 -0.54 5.90 -5.03
C HIS A 10 -2.04 5.59 -4.98
N TRP A 11 -2.42 4.83 -3.97
CA TRP A 11 -3.80 4.51 -3.64
C TRP A 11 -4.02 4.57 -2.14
N SER A 12 -5.14 5.14 -1.70
CA SER A 12 -5.44 5.31 -0.27
C SER A 12 -6.85 4.84 0.05
N SER A 13 -7.01 4.03 1.10
CA SER A 13 -8.34 3.63 1.57
C SER A 13 -9.00 4.70 2.45
N VAL A 14 -8.26 5.74 2.87
CA VAL A 14 -8.74 6.80 3.78
C VAL A 14 -10.11 7.37 3.38
N PRO A 15 -10.40 7.69 2.11
CA PRO A 15 -11.72 8.19 1.72
C PRO A 15 -12.87 7.22 1.97
N PHE A 16 -12.60 5.91 1.98
CA PHE A 16 -13.58 4.84 2.22
C PHE A 16 -13.63 4.39 3.69
N SER A 17 -12.69 4.82 4.52
CA SER A 17 -12.50 4.41 5.92
C SER A 17 -13.31 5.26 6.92
N TYR A 18 -14.59 5.52 6.65
CA TYR A 18 -15.42 6.31 7.58
C TYR A 18 -15.78 5.54 8.86
N GLY A 19 -15.38 6.08 10.01
CA GLY A 19 -15.71 5.52 11.32
C GLY A 19 -14.89 4.29 11.73
N VAL A 20 -13.89 3.91 10.95
CA VAL A 20 -12.90 2.88 11.30
C VAL A 20 -11.63 3.52 11.85
N MET A 21 -10.93 2.79 12.71
CA MET A 21 -9.70 3.29 13.37
C MET A 21 -8.43 3.01 12.56
N GLU A 22 -8.55 2.34 11.43
CA GLU A 22 -7.44 1.89 10.60
C GLU A 22 -7.69 2.25 9.13
N ALA A 23 -6.59 2.45 8.41
CA ALA A 23 -6.58 2.69 6.97
C ALA A 23 -5.30 2.11 6.37
N SER A 24 -5.29 2.06 5.05
CA SER A 24 -4.24 1.42 4.29
C SER A 24 -3.91 2.24 3.06
N GLU A 25 -2.65 2.18 2.64
CA GLU A 25 -2.16 2.81 1.43
C GLU A 25 -1.35 1.84 0.60
N LEU A 26 -1.34 2.04 -0.71
CA LEU A 26 -0.55 1.25 -1.65
C LEU A 26 0.25 2.19 -2.55
N GLY A 27 1.49 1.82 -2.82
CA GLY A 27 2.33 2.43 -3.84
C GLY A 27 2.80 1.38 -4.84
N PHE A 28 2.41 1.53 -6.10
CA PHE A 28 2.89 0.69 -7.20
C PHE A 28 3.83 1.48 -8.12
N LEU A 29 5.11 1.13 -8.12
CA LEU A 29 6.13 1.72 -8.98
C LEU A 29 6.16 1.04 -10.37
N PRO A 30 6.52 1.77 -11.44
CA PRO A 30 6.48 1.25 -12.82
C PRO A 30 7.57 0.21 -13.14
N ASP A 31 8.51 -0.03 -12.22
CA ASP A 31 9.53 -1.08 -12.33
C ASP A 31 9.11 -2.42 -11.70
N GLY A 32 7.88 -2.50 -11.19
CA GLY A 32 7.37 -3.68 -10.50
C GLY A 32 7.75 -3.73 -9.02
N GLN A 33 8.27 -2.65 -8.44
CA GLN A 33 8.42 -2.51 -6.99
C GLN A 33 7.25 -1.74 -6.39
N GLY A 34 7.12 -1.79 -5.08
CA GLY A 34 6.06 -1.08 -4.39
C GLY A 34 6.05 -1.33 -2.90
N TRP A 35 5.05 -0.73 -2.27
CA TRP A 35 4.81 -0.90 -0.85
C TRP A 35 3.32 -0.93 -0.58
N SER A 36 2.98 -1.51 0.56
CA SER A 36 1.67 -1.41 1.16
C SER A 36 1.84 -0.96 2.61
N VAL A 37 0.93 -0.11 3.07
CA VAL A 37 0.92 0.47 4.41
C VAL A 37 -0.38 0.06 5.05
N TRP A 38 -0.31 -0.40 6.29
CA TRP A 38 -1.42 -0.44 7.20
C TRP A 38 -1.09 0.46 8.38
N PHE A 39 -2.02 1.30 8.79
CA PHE A 39 -1.83 2.17 9.95
C PHE A 39 -3.13 2.43 10.68
N ASN A 40 -2.99 2.68 11.97
CA ASN A 40 -4.04 3.19 12.84
C ASN A 40 -3.44 4.36 13.65
N PHE A 41 -4.06 4.72 14.77
CA PHE A 41 -3.56 5.81 15.62
C PHE A 41 -2.26 5.46 16.39
N ASP A 42 -1.97 4.18 16.65
CA ASP A 42 -0.89 3.72 17.54
C ASP A 42 0.22 2.90 16.85
N SER A 43 0.00 2.50 15.60
CA SER A 43 0.80 1.50 14.90
C SER A 43 0.91 1.83 13.42
N LEU A 44 2.10 1.54 12.89
CA LEU A 44 2.41 1.64 11.47
C LEU A 44 3.11 0.35 11.03
N CYS A 45 2.57 -0.29 10.01
CA CYS A 45 3.16 -1.44 9.36
C CYS A 45 3.35 -1.13 7.88
N VAL A 46 4.55 -1.34 7.36
CA VAL A 46 4.82 -1.22 5.93
C VAL A 46 5.40 -2.51 5.41
N THR A 47 4.74 -3.06 4.39
CA THR A 47 5.21 -4.20 3.63
C THR A 47 5.83 -3.71 2.34
N ARG A 48 7.11 -4.01 2.12
CA ARG A 48 7.72 -3.86 0.80
C ARG A 48 7.43 -5.07 -0.05
N LEU A 49 7.11 -4.79 -1.31
CA LEU A 49 6.72 -5.82 -2.24
C LEU A 49 7.32 -5.58 -3.62
N SER A 50 7.45 -6.66 -4.38
CA SER A 50 7.45 -6.59 -5.84
C SER A 50 6.07 -7.01 -6.34
N TRP A 51 5.59 -6.40 -7.41
CA TRP A 51 4.29 -6.69 -7.98
C TRP A 51 4.37 -6.96 -9.48
N ARG A 52 3.38 -7.69 -9.98
CA ARG A 52 3.18 -7.91 -11.42
C ARG A 52 1.73 -8.27 -11.71
N CYS A 53 1.33 -8.23 -12.98
CA CYS A 53 0.04 -8.72 -13.43
C CYS A 53 0.22 -10.02 -14.23
N PRO A 54 0.07 -11.20 -13.61
CA PRO A 54 0.24 -12.47 -14.31
C PRO A 54 -0.85 -12.73 -15.36
N GLU A 55 -2.01 -12.11 -15.19
CA GLU A 55 -3.15 -12.15 -16.10
C GLU A 55 -3.98 -10.85 -15.99
N PRO A 56 -4.80 -10.49 -16.99
CA PRO A 56 -5.60 -9.28 -16.95
C PRO A 56 -6.53 -9.23 -15.74
N GLY A 57 -6.52 -8.11 -15.01
CA GLY A 57 -7.37 -7.93 -13.81
C GLY A 57 -6.89 -8.70 -12.58
N VAL A 58 -5.68 -9.29 -12.60
CA VAL A 58 -5.06 -9.91 -11.42
C VAL A 58 -3.73 -9.23 -11.14
N VAL A 59 -3.51 -8.88 -9.88
CA VAL A 59 -2.21 -8.44 -9.38
C VAL A 59 -1.64 -9.50 -8.46
N GLU A 60 -0.38 -9.86 -8.68
CA GLU A 60 0.40 -10.69 -7.77
C GLU A 60 1.32 -9.78 -6.96
N LEU A 61 1.24 -9.89 -5.63
CA LEU A 61 2.07 -9.16 -4.69
C LEU A 61 3.02 -10.13 -4.02
N HIS A 62 4.32 -9.85 -4.11
CA HIS A 62 5.37 -10.62 -3.47
C HIS A 62 5.98 -9.78 -2.36
N ALA A 63 5.54 -10.01 -1.12
CA ALA A 63 6.09 -9.38 0.06
C ALA A 63 7.53 -9.86 0.28
N LYS A 64 8.43 -8.91 0.53
CA LYS A 64 9.86 -9.14 0.74
C LYS A 64 10.32 -8.72 2.13
N TRP A 65 9.75 -7.64 2.63
CA TRP A 65 10.08 -7.10 3.94
C TRP A 65 8.81 -6.57 4.59
N VAL A 66 8.73 -6.74 5.90
CA VAL A 66 7.74 -6.08 6.75
C VAL A 66 8.50 -5.24 7.75
N VAL A 67 8.14 -3.97 7.85
CA VAL A 67 8.69 -3.00 8.79
C VAL A 67 7.56 -2.56 9.70
N GLU A 68 7.66 -2.90 10.97
CA GLU A 68 6.64 -2.58 11.98
C GLU A 68 7.22 -1.58 12.96
N GLU A 69 6.44 -0.55 13.24
CA GLU A 69 6.69 0.39 14.31
C GLU A 69 5.49 0.42 15.26
N ALA A 70 5.77 0.10 16.52
CA ALA A 70 4.86 0.40 17.62
C ALA A 70 5.19 1.80 18.15
N SER A 71 4.17 2.63 18.41
CA SER A 71 4.36 3.99 18.92
C SER A 71 5.31 4.03 20.12
N SER A 72 6.35 4.86 20.06
CA SER A 72 6.93 5.46 21.26
C SER A 72 6.01 6.58 21.76
N GLU A 73 6.03 6.90 23.06
CA GLU A 73 5.15 7.86 23.79
C GLU A 73 5.09 9.32 23.26
N ASP A 74 5.52 9.61 22.02
CA ASP A 74 5.53 10.95 21.45
C ASP A 74 4.26 11.24 20.65
N ASP A 75 3.67 12.40 20.91
CA ASP A 75 2.31 12.83 20.55
C ASP A 75 2.23 13.30 19.07
N GLY A 76 2.60 12.42 18.12
CA GLY A 76 2.68 12.71 16.68
C GLY A 76 2.16 11.59 15.78
N PHE A 77 1.97 11.87 14.48
CA PHE A 77 1.71 10.82 13.48
C PHE A 77 2.86 9.81 13.51
N PRO A 78 2.60 8.49 13.48
CA PRO A 78 3.65 7.48 13.55
C PRO A 78 4.61 7.67 12.36
N ALA A 79 5.89 7.79 12.67
CA ALA A 79 6.96 7.95 11.71
C ALA A 79 8.13 7.08 12.16
N PHE A 80 8.66 6.27 11.24
CA PHE A 80 9.68 5.28 11.55
C PHE A 80 10.89 5.88 12.28
N GLY A 81 11.03 5.52 13.55
CA GLY A 81 12.18 5.79 14.40
C GLY A 81 13.17 4.61 14.44
N SER A 82 14.22 4.78 15.24
CA SER A 82 15.31 3.79 15.38
C SER A 82 14.88 2.44 15.99
N THR A 83 13.63 2.30 16.43
CA THR A 83 13.07 1.10 17.07
C THR A 83 12.23 0.25 16.12
N ALA A 84 12.13 0.62 14.84
CA ALA A 84 11.41 -0.15 13.83
C ALA A 84 11.95 -1.58 13.77
N SER A 85 11.04 -2.55 13.88
CA SER A 85 11.37 -3.96 13.69
C SER A 85 11.31 -4.28 12.20
N VAL A 86 12.35 -4.93 11.67
CA VAL A 86 12.45 -5.28 10.25
C VAL A 86 12.51 -6.79 10.13
N ARG A 87 11.59 -7.35 9.33
CA ARG A 87 11.50 -8.80 9.10
C ARG A 87 11.50 -9.08 7.61
N GLN A 88 12.40 -9.97 7.19
CA GLN A 88 12.34 -10.51 5.83
C GLN A 88 11.19 -11.52 5.73
N VAL A 89 10.47 -11.44 4.63
CA VAL A 89 9.37 -12.35 4.31
C VAL A 89 9.49 -12.82 2.86
N ASP A 90 8.83 -13.92 2.55
CA ASP A 90 8.77 -14.48 1.21
C ASP A 90 7.35 -15.02 0.97
N GLU A 91 6.40 -14.09 0.84
CA GLU A 91 4.98 -14.40 0.71
C GLU A 91 4.45 -13.85 -0.60
N VAL A 92 3.72 -14.69 -1.34
CA VAL A 92 3.11 -14.33 -2.61
C VAL A 92 1.60 -14.44 -2.49
N THR A 93 0.90 -13.35 -2.74
CA THR A 93 -0.57 -13.30 -2.78
C THR A 93 -1.03 -12.83 -4.16
N ARG A 94 -2.27 -13.18 -4.52
CA ARG A 94 -2.89 -12.82 -5.81
C ARG A 94 -4.26 -12.26 -5.59
N HIS A 95 -4.55 -11.12 -6.19
CA HIS A 95 -5.77 -10.37 -5.98
C HIS A 95 -6.41 -10.01 -7.31
N HIS A 96 -7.67 -10.38 -7.48
CA HIS A 96 -8.48 -9.87 -8.59
C HIS A 96 -8.83 -8.42 -8.29
N TYR A 97 -8.74 -7.55 -9.29
CA TYR A 97 -9.01 -6.14 -9.15
C TYR A 97 -9.87 -5.58 -10.29
N THR A 98 -10.59 -4.51 -9.97
CA THR A 98 -11.32 -3.70 -10.94
C THR A 98 -11.03 -2.23 -10.68
N VAL A 99 -10.80 -1.46 -11.75
CA VAL A 99 -10.61 -0.01 -11.67
C VAL A 99 -11.84 0.70 -12.21
N GLY A 100 -12.35 1.65 -11.42
CA GLY A 100 -13.55 2.40 -11.79
C GLY A 100 -13.88 3.51 -10.79
N PRO A 101 -14.87 4.35 -11.11
CA PRO A 101 -15.35 5.37 -10.18
C PRO A 101 -16.05 4.71 -8.98
N ALA A 102 -15.86 5.26 -7.79
CA ALA A 102 -16.59 4.87 -6.58
C ALA A 102 -16.91 6.09 -5.73
N ILE A 103 -18.07 6.07 -5.08
CA ILE A 103 -18.51 7.13 -4.16
C ILE A 103 -17.96 6.77 -2.77
N PRO A 104 -17.09 7.59 -2.15
CA PRO A 104 -16.50 7.27 -0.86
C PRO A 104 -17.52 7.26 0.28
N MET A 105 -18.40 8.26 0.31
CA MET A 105 -19.49 8.34 1.27
C MET A 105 -20.79 8.83 0.62
N PRO A 106 -21.97 8.44 1.16
CA PRO A 106 -23.25 8.95 0.67
C PRO A 106 -23.29 10.48 0.61
N GLY A 107 -23.46 11.04 -0.59
CA GLY A 107 -23.51 12.48 -0.81
C GLY A 107 -22.21 13.11 -1.34
N GLU A 108 -21.13 12.33 -1.45
CA GLU A 108 -19.88 12.77 -2.05
C GLU A 108 -19.80 12.49 -3.56
N GLU A 109 -18.82 13.12 -4.21
CA GLU A 109 -18.52 12.88 -5.62
C GLU A 109 -17.78 11.55 -5.81
N ALA A 110 -17.99 10.93 -6.97
CA ALA A 110 -17.29 9.69 -7.30
C ALA A 110 -15.82 9.98 -7.62
N VAL A 111 -14.93 9.21 -7.00
CA VAL A 111 -13.47 9.28 -7.21
C VAL A 111 -12.99 8.06 -7.99
N PRO A 112 -11.92 8.18 -8.80
CA PRO A 112 -11.26 7.01 -9.37
C PRO A 112 -10.78 6.09 -8.25
N SER A 113 -11.04 4.79 -8.37
CA SER A 113 -10.73 3.80 -7.34
C SER A 113 -10.29 2.48 -7.95
N VAL A 114 -9.57 1.69 -7.15
CA VAL A 114 -9.36 0.27 -7.37
C VAL A 114 -10.11 -0.50 -6.28
N ALA A 115 -10.79 -1.56 -6.67
CA ALA A 115 -11.44 -2.50 -5.77
C ALA A 115 -10.84 -3.89 -5.97
N PHE A 116 -10.45 -4.54 -4.88
CA PHE A 116 -9.96 -5.90 -4.83
C PHE A 116 -11.08 -6.83 -4.37
N GLU A 117 -11.11 -8.06 -4.89
CA GLU A 117 -12.09 -9.07 -4.46
C GLU A 117 -11.81 -9.58 -3.04
N GLU A 118 -10.53 -9.79 -2.73
CA GLU A 118 -10.03 -10.09 -1.39
C GLU A 118 -9.32 -8.87 -0.81
N ASP A 119 -9.28 -8.76 0.52
CA ASP A 119 -8.64 -7.62 1.18
C ASP A 119 -7.12 -7.62 0.90
N VAL A 120 -6.62 -6.45 0.49
CA VAL A 120 -5.19 -6.14 0.44
C VAL A 120 -4.90 -5.21 1.61
N GLU A 121 -3.99 -5.59 2.51
CA GLU A 121 -3.75 -4.86 3.76
C GLU A 121 -5.07 -4.44 4.45
N PHE A 122 -5.95 -5.40 4.73
CA PHE A 122 -7.22 -5.17 5.45
C PHE A 122 -8.24 -4.27 4.74
N CYS A 123 -8.02 -3.92 3.47
CA CYS A 123 -8.92 -3.07 2.69
C CYS A 123 -9.21 -3.67 1.31
N HIS A 124 -10.49 -3.68 0.91
CA HIS A 124 -10.91 -4.11 -0.43
C HIS A 124 -11.03 -2.93 -1.42
N ARG A 125 -10.86 -1.68 -0.99
CA ARG A 125 -11.06 -0.50 -1.86
C ARG A 125 -10.15 0.66 -1.53
N PHE A 126 -9.57 1.25 -2.57
CA PHE A 126 -8.64 2.37 -2.46
C PHE A 126 -8.95 3.43 -3.50
N ALA A 127 -8.91 4.69 -3.09
CA ALA A 127 -9.07 5.85 -3.94
C ALA A 127 -7.73 6.19 -4.58
N ARG A 128 -7.78 6.71 -5.80
CA ARG A 128 -6.57 7.13 -6.52
C ARG A 128 -5.95 8.36 -5.85
N GLY A 129 -4.68 8.26 -5.49
CA GLY A 129 -3.81 9.37 -5.11
C GLY A 129 -2.97 9.88 -6.29
N ALA A 130 -1.70 10.21 -6.02
CA ALA A 130 -0.74 10.62 -7.05
C ALA A 130 -0.52 9.52 -8.10
N LYS A 131 -0.44 9.88 -9.38
CA LYS A 131 -0.14 8.91 -10.46
C LYS A 131 1.34 8.60 -10.57
N ASP A 132 2.16 9.63 -10.41
CA ASP A 132 3.61 9.52 -10.43
C ASP A 132 4.08 9.53 -8.99
N ILE A 133 4.62 8.40 -8.55
CA ILE A 133 5.21 8.23 -7.24
C ILE A 133 6.67 7.82 -7.38
N ARG A 134 7.46 8.06 -6.33
CA ARG A 134 8.88 7.72 -6.32
C ARG A 134 9.24 6.82 -5.16
N ILE A 135 10.40 6.20 -5.27
CA ILE A 135 10.93 5.30 -4.24
C ILE A 135 11.19 6.01 -2.91
N GLU A 136 11.43 7.33 -2.93
CA GLU A 136 11.60 8.16 -1.73
C GLU A 136 10.27 8.42 -1.00
N GLU A 137 9.14 8.13 -1.64
CA GLU A 137 7.80 8.23 -1.03
C GLU A 137 7.40 6.92 -0.34
N ASP A 138 8.18 5.84 -0.50
CA ASP A 138 8.09 4.66 0.37
C ASP A 138 8.45 5.06 1.81
N PRO A 139 7.54 4.92 2.79
CA PRO A 139 7.80 5.32 4.17
C PRO A 139 9.03 4.63 4.80
N THR A 140 9.44 3.48 4.26
CA THR A 140 10.59 2.70 4.74
C THR A 140 11.87 2.97 3.95
N HIS A 141 11.88 3.91 2.99
CA HIS A 141 13.01 4.20 2.10
C HIS A 141 14.35 4.32 2.85
N LEU A 142 14.35 4.96 4.02
CA LEU A 142 15.55 5.20 4.83
C LEU A 142 15.90 4.03 5.77
N VAL A 143 14.96 3.11 6.04
CA VAL A 143 15.13 1.99 6.98
C VAL A 143 15.59 0.74 6.24
N VAL A 144 15.04 0.51 5.05
CA VAL A 144 15.42 -0.61 4.18
C VAL A 144 15.89 0.01 2.85
N PRO A 145 17.15 -0.10 2.43
CA PRO A 145 17.55 0.38 1.11
C PRO A 145 17.07 -0.58 0.01
N TYR A 146 16.59 -0.06 -1.11
CA TYR A 146 16.24 -0.88 -2.28
C TYR A 146 17.46 -1.49 -2.98
N GLU A 147 18.65 -0.92 -2.78
CA GLU A 147 19.93 -1.41 -3.32
C GLU A 147 20.38 -2.77 -2.71
N SER A 148 19.72 -3.25 -1.65
CA SER A 148 20.04 -4.50 -0.97
C SER A 148 19.31 -5.74 -1.54
N LEU A 149 18.58 -5.59 -2.64
CA LEU A 149 17.66 -6.62 -3.19
C LEU A 149 18.25 -7.47 -4.32
N SER A 150 19.58 -7.48 -4.51
CA SER A 150 20.28 -8.30 -5.52
C SER A 150 20.49 -9.74 -5.09
#